data_AF-A0A2E1XAP0-F1
#
_entry.id   AF-A0A2E1XAP0-F1
#
_cell.length_a   1.000
_cell.length_b   1.000
_cell.length_c   1.000
_cell.angle_alpha   90.00
_cell.angle_beta   90.00
_cell.angle_gamma   90.00
#
_symmetry.space_group_name_H-M   'P 1'
#
loop_
_entity.id
_entity.type
_entity.pdbx_description
1 polymer ?
#
loop_
_entity_poly.entity_id
_entity_poly.type
_entity_poly.pdbx_seq_one_letter_code
_entity_poly.pdbx_strand_id
1 'polypeptide(L)'
;MIKKTLIASIFASSVLASAANAGEVAEFCTAVIDEMGLEDPDGGCACFEDYLSDEDQALYLSLESEDDWDARASDDMKNAMAACFPAP
;
A
#
# COMPACT_ATOMS: atom_id res chain seq x y z
N MET A 1 -7.12 50.55 15.59
CA MET A 1 -6.17 50.25 14.49
C MET A 1 -4.96 49.55 15.08
N ILE A 2 -4.90 48.22 15.00
CA ILE A 2 -3.75 47.41 15.43
C ILE A 2 -3.39 46.47 14.28
N LYS A 3 -2.08 46.37 14.06
CA LYS A 3 -1.37 45.94 12.85
C LYS A 3 -1.64 44.49 12.46
N LYS A 4 -1.72 44.26 11.15
CA LYS A 4 -1.56 42.96 10.51
C LYS A 4 -0.21 42.37 10.93
N THR A 5 -0.22 41.20 11.54
CA THR A 5 0.97 40.34 11.65
C THR A 5 0.59 38.98 11.10
N LEU A 6 0.91 38.78 9.83
CA LEU A 6 1.01 37.48 9.20
C LEU A 6 2.21 36.76 9.82
N ILE A 7 1.99 35.64 10.50
CA ILE A 7 3.03 34.63 10.68
C ILE A 7 2.45 33.34 10.11
N ALA A 8 2.83 33.09 8.86
CA ALA A 8 2.76 31.78 8.24
C ALA A 8 3.77 30.88 8.97
N SER A 9 3.28 29.85 9.66
CA SER A 9 4.11 28.73 10.09
C SER A 9 3.81 27.56 9.16
N ILE A 10 4.69 27.46 8.17
CA ILE A 10 4.76 26.41 7.16
C ILE A 10 5.29 25.13 7.83
N PHE A 11 4.54 24.05 7.63
CA PHE A 11 4.94 22.65 7.55
C PHE A 11 5.92 22.08 8.59
N ALA A 12 5.37 21.18 9.42
CA ALA A 12 6.04 19.96 9.82
C ALA A 12 5.01 18.81 9.76
N SER A 13 4.50 18.52 8.56
CA SER A 13 3.66 17.36 8.28
C SER A 13 4.40 16.44 7.34
N SER A 14 5.30 15.61 7.86
CA SER A 14 6.01 14.60 7.06
C SER A 14 6.13 13.25 7.75
N VAL A 15 5.23 12.94 8.69
CA VAL A 15 5.18 11.61 9.36
C VAL A 15 3.83 10.91 9.13
N LEU A 16 3.04 11.37 8.15
CA LEU A 16 1.68 10.86 7.88
C LEU A 16 1.55 10.09 6.56
N ALA A 17 2.63 9.89 5.81
CA ALA A 17 2.56 9.18 4.53
C ALA A 17 2.47 7.66 4.69
N SER A 18 3.20 7.08 5.66
CA SER A 18 3.26 5.62 5.86
C SER A 18 1.91 5.01 6.21
N ALA A 19 1.14 5.65 7.10
CA ALA A 19 -0.18 5.14 7.52
C ALA A 19 -1.29 5.35 6.48
N ALA A 20 -1.09 6.25 5.50
CA ALA A 20 -2.06 6.47 4.44
C ALA A 20 -1.99 5.34 3.39
N ASN A 21 -0.78 4.87 3.07
CA ASN A 21 -0.60 3.81 2.08
C ASN A 21 -1.03 2.45 2.63
N ALA A 22 -0.85 2.20 3.93
CA ALA A 22 -1.12 0.92 4.56
C ALA A 22 -2.59 0.46 4.34
N GLY A 23 -3.56 1.30 4.74
CA GLY A 23 -4.99 1.00 4.52
C GLY A 23 -5.38 0.91 3.04
N GLU A 24 -4.77 1.73 2.18
CA GLU A 24 -5.04 1.73 0.74
C GLU A 24 -4.50 0.46 0.06
N VAL A 25 -3.38 -0.08 0.54
CA VAL A 25 -2.80 -1.35 0.06
C VAL A 25 -3.71 -2.53 0.36
N ALA A 26 -4.24 -2.64 1.58
CA ALA A 26 -5.18 -3.71 1.90
C ALA A 26 -6.47 -3.62 1.07
N GLU A 27 -7.04 -2.42 0.91
CA GLU A 27 -8.24 -2.22 0.09
C GLU A 27 -8.00 -2.57 -1.38
N PHE A 28 -6.88 -2.14 -1.96
CA PHE A 28 -6.52 -2.46 -3.34
C PHE A 28 -6.25 -3.96 -3.52
N CYS A 29 -5.51 -4.56 -2.60
CA CYS A 29 -5.24 -6.00 -2.60
C CYS A 29 -6.55 -6.80 -2.53
N THR A 30 -7.46 -6.47 -1.61
CA THR A 30 -8.73 -7.20 -1.48
C THR A 30 -9.54 -7.10 -2.77
N ALA A 31 -9.56 -5.93 -3.42
CA ALA A 31 -10.26 -5.77 -4.70
C ALA A 31 -9.69 -6.67 -5.81
N VAL A 32 -8.37 -6.85 -5.87
CA VAL A 32 -7.71 -7.75 -6.84
C VAL A 32 -7.94 -9.23 -6.48
N ILE A 33 -7.83 -9.58 -5.20
CA ILE A 33 -7.87 -10.97 -4.73
C ILE A 33 -9.31 -11.53 -4.65
N ASP A 34 -10.32 -10.71 -4.38
CA ASP A 34 -11.73 -11.15 -4.36
C ASP A 34 -12.16 -11.69 -5.74
N GLU A 35 -11.63 -11.14 -6.84
CA GLU A 35 -11.84 -11.66 -8.19
C GLU A 35 -11.24 -13.06 -8.39
N MET A 36 -10.23 -13.44 -7.59
CA MET A 36 -9.56 -14.75 -7.66
C MET A 36 -10.29 -15.84 -6.84
N GLY A 37 -11.25 -15.46 -5.99
CA GLY A 37 -12.07 -16.40 -5.21
C GLY A 37 -11.32 -17.12 -4.09
N LEU A 38 -10.36 -16.46 -3.44
CA LEU A 38 -9.66 -17.02 -2.27
C LEU A 38 -10.55 -17.07 -1.02
N GLU A 39 -10.26 -18.01 -0.10
CA GLU A 39 -11.11 -18.29 1.06
C GLU A 39 -11.02 -17.21 2.17
N ASP A 40 -9.90 -16.47 2.24
CA ASP A 40 -9.65 -15.38 3.19
C ASP A 40 -8.87 -14.22 2.55
N PRO A 41 -9.52 -13.41 1.67
CA PRO A 41 -8.86 -12.30 0.99
C PRO A 41 -8.38 -11.21 1.97
N ASP A 42 -9.22 -10.87 2.95
CA ASP A 42 -8.92 -9.82 3.93
C ASP A 42 -7.72 -10.18 4.81
N GLY A 43 -7.66 -11.43 5.30
CA GLY A 43 -6.55 -11.90 6.14
C GLY A 43 -5.22 -11.95 5.38
N GLY A 44 -5.24 -12.41 4.14
CA GLY A 44 -4.04 -12.43 3.29
C GLY A 44 -3.58 -11.02 2.89
N CYS A 45 -4.50 -10.09 2.61
CA CYS A 45 -4.16 -8.73 2.24
C CYS A 45 -3.61 -7.91 3.42
N ALA A 46 -4.15 -8.12 4.63
CA ALA A 46 -3.57 -7.55 5.85
C ALA A 46 -2.14 -8.09 6.12
N CYS A 47 -1.92 -9.40 5.91
CA CYS A 47 -0.57 -9.98 5.97
C CYS A 47 0.37 -9.35 4.92
N PHE A 48 -0.12 -9.15 3.69
CA PHE A 48 0.66 -8.61 2.60
C PHE A 48 1.10 -7.17 2.88
N GLU A 49 0.16 -6.30 3.30
CA GLU A 49 0.43 -4.92 3.75
C GLU A 49 1.54 -4.86 4.81
N ASP A 50 1.43 -5.69 5.86
CA ASP A 50 2.39 -5.75 6.97
C ASP A 50 3.80 -6.19 6.53
N TYR A 51 3.91 -6.94 5.43
CA TYR A 51 5.19 -7.40 4.88
C TYR A 51 5.89 -6.34 4.03
N LEU A 52 5.16 -5.39 3.46
CA LEU A 52 5.70 -4.42 2.52
C LEU A 52 6.37 -3.23 3.22
N SER A 53 7.49 -2.79 2.66
CA SER A 53 8.05 -1.48 2.99
C SER A 53 7.17 -0.35 2.45
N ASP A 54 7.26 0.86 3.02
CA ASP A 54 6.55 2.04 2.50
C ASP A 54 6.81 2.28 0.99
N GLU A 55 8.00 1.95 0.49
CA GLU A 55 8.37 2.08 -0.92
C GLU A 55 7.65 1.03 -1.78
N ASP A 56 7.63 -0.22 -1.33
CA ASP A 56 6.91 -1.30 -2.02
C ASP A 56 5.40 -1.10 -1.99
N GLN A 57 4.85 -0.56 -0.89
CA GLN A 57 3.44 -0.19 -0.79
C GLN A 57 3.06 0.86 -1.83
N ALA A 58 3.86 1.94 -1.96
CA ALA A 58 3.62 2.97 -2.96
C ALA A 58 3.79 2.45 -4.40
N LEU A 59 4.75 1.54 -4.62
CA LEU A 59 4.93 0.88 -5.90
C LEU A 59 3.73 0.00 -6.25
N TYR A 60 3.25 -0.81 -5.31
CA TYR A 60 2.11 -1.71 -5.48
C TYR A 60 0.86 -0.96 -5.93
N LEU A 61 0.54 0.14 -5.26
CA LEU A 61 -0.60 1.01 -5.61
C LEU A 61 -0.46 1.69 -6.99
N SER A 62 0.73 1.68 -7.60
CA SER A 62 0.98 2.23 -8.94
C SER A 62 0.97 1.19 -10.06
N LEU A 63 0.73 -0.08 -9.73
CA LEU A 63 0.63 -1.16 -10.71
C LEU A 63 -0.81 -1.21 -11.23
N GLU A 64 -0.99 -1.13 -12.55
CA GLU A 64 -2.31 -1.07 -13.18
C GLU A 64 -2.69 -2.39 -13.85
N SER A 65 -1.77 -3.36 -13.90
CA SER A 65 -1.93 -4.62 -14.64
C SER A 65 -1.02 -5.74 -14.13
N GLU A 66 -1.32 -6.98 -14.54
CA GLU A 66 -0.45 -8.15 -14.31
C GLU A 66 0.92 -7.98 -15.00
N ASP A 67 0.94 -7.37 -16.21
CA ASP A 67 2.19 -7.07 -16.91
C ASP A 67 3.08 -6.08 -16.11
N ASP A 68 2.46 -5.06 -15.49
CA ASP A 68 3.18 -4.14 -14.59
C ASP A 68 3.72 -4.87 -13.36
N TRP A 69 2.92 -5.77 -12.78
CA TRP A 69 3.36 -6.61 -11.66
C TRP A 69 4.60 -7.43 -12.03
N ASP A 70 4.57 -8.14 -13.16
CA ASP A 70 5.68 -8.97 -13.59
C ASP A 70 6.94 -8.14 -13.85
N ALA A 71 6.80 -6.99 -14.51
CA ALA A 71 7.91 -6.14 -14.91
C ALA A 71 8.50 -5.29 -13.77
N ARG A 72 7.69 -4.86 -12.81
CA ARG A 72 8.06 -3.81 -11.84
C ARG A 72 7.98 -4.24 -10.38
N ALA A 73 7.13 -5.19 -10.00
CA ALA A 73 7.03 -5.59 -8.60
C ALA A 73 8.37 -6.15 -8.12
N SER A 74 8.77 -5.72 -6.92
CA SER A 74 10.01 -6.17 -6.30
C SER A 74 9.94 -7.66 -5.93
N ASP A 75 11.10 -8.29 -5.77
CA ASP A 75 11.15 -9.68 -5.28
C ASP A 75 10.51 -9.79 -3.90
N ASP A 76 10.65 -8.77 -3.05
CA ASP A 76 10.04 -8.73 -1.72
C ASP A 76 8.51 -8.70 -1.80
N MET A 77 7.92 -7.92 -2.72
CA MET A 77 6.48 -7.95 -3.00
C MET A 77 6.02 -9.34 -3.46
N LYS A 78 6.74 -9.96 -4.40
CA LYS A 78 6.39 -11.30 -4.91
C LYS A 78 6.49 -12.37 -3.83
N ASN A 79 7.53 -12.30 -2.99
CA ASN A 79 7.71 -13.20 -1.85
C ASN A 79 6.62 -12.99 -0.79
N ALA A 80 6.24 -11.75 -0.49
CA ALA A 80 5.17 -11.42 0.45
C ALA A 80 3.81 -11.97 -0.05
N MET A 81 3.49 -11.79 -1.33
CA MET A 81 2.27 -12.33 -1.92
C MET A 81 2.21 -13.85 -1.78
N ALA A 82 3.31 -14.56 -2.08
CA ALA A 82 3.38 -16.02 -1.93
C ALA A 82 3.32 -16.49 -0.47
N ALA A 83 3.82 -15.70 0.48
CA ALA A 83 3.79 -16.01 1.91
C ALA A 83 2.39 -15.81 2.52
N CYS A 84 1.68 -14.77 2.10
CA CYS A 84 0.37 -14.40 2.63
C CYS A 84 -0.80 -15.08 1.92
N PHE A 85 -0.59 -15.54 0.68
CA PHE A 85 -1.55 -16.33 -0.09
C PHE A 85 -0.92 -17.64 -0.57
N PRO A 86 -0.63 -18.57 0.35
CA PRO A 86 -0.11 -19.87 -0.05
C PRO A 86 -1.15 -20.59 -0.91
N ALA A 87 -0.69 -21.16 -2.03
CA ALA A 87 -1.54 -22.02 -2.86
C ALA A 87 -2.09 -23.19 -2.00
N PRO A 88 -3.36 -23.61 -2.24
CA PRO A 88 -3.95 -24.76 -1.56
C PRO A 88 -3.21 -26.07 -1.84
#